data_AF-A0A523UC85-F1
#
_entry.id   AF-A0A523UC85-F1
#
_cell.length_a   1.000
_cell.length_b   1.000
_cell.length_c   1.000
_cell.angle_alpha   90.00
_cell.angle_beta   90.00
_cell.angle_gamma   90.00
#
_symmetry.space_group_name_H-M   'P 1'
#
loop_
_entity.id
_entity.type
_entity.pdbx_description
1 polymer ?
#
loop_
_entity_poly.entity_id
_entity_poly.type
_entity_poly.pdbx_seq_one_letter_code
_entity_poly.pdbx_strand_id
1 'polypeptide(L)'
;MLLKTKGMILCALFAALTAVGGLIAVPLPFTPVPITLQTFFTFLAGAILGKYLGALSQIIYLLLGVIGLPVFAKGSSGIGVLLGP
;
A
#
# COMPACT_ATOMS: atom_id res chain seq x y z
N MET A 1 2.07 22.13 -6.32
CA MET A 1 3.14 21.30 -5.72
C MET A 1 4.03 20.81 -6.85
N LEU A 2 5.25 21.35 -6.98
CA LEU A 2 6.19 20.85 -7.99
C LEU A 2 6.78 19.53 -7.50
N LEU A 3 6.46 18.43 -8.16
CA LEU A 3 7.05 17.11 -7.89
C LEU A 3 8.51 17.13 -8.32
N LYS A 4 9.41 17.32 -7.36
CA LYS A 4 10.84 17.11 -7.59
C LYS A 4 11.12 15.61 -7.74
N THR A 5 12.16 15.25 -8.51
CA THR A 5 12.56 13.86 -8.76
C THR A 5 12.66 13.02 -7.49
N LYS A 6 13.23 13.58 -6.41
CA LYS A 6 13.29 12.93 -5.09
C LYS A 6 11.91 12.55 -4.55
N GLY A 7 10.92 13.42 -4.70
CA GLY A 7 9.55 13.16 -4.25
C GLY A 7 8.90 12.02 -5.02
N MET A 8 9.09 11.97 -6.34
CA MET A 8 8.58 10.88 -7.17
C MET A 8 9.19 9.53 -6.77
N ILE A 9 10.51 9.49 -6.59
CA ILE A 9 11.23 8.28 -6.16
C ILE A 9 10.74 7.81 -4.79
N LEU A 10 10.58 8.73 -3.82
CA LEU A 10 10.10 8.37 -2.49
C LEU A 10 8.65 7.85 -2.51
N CYS A 11 7.77 8.46 -3.32
CA CYS A 11 6.40 7.97 -3.46
C CYS A 11 6.38 6.55 -4.05
N ALA A 12 7.15 6.30 -5.12
CA ALA A 12 7.24 4.97 -5.73
C ALA A 12 7.84 3.94 -4.76
N LEU A 13 8.88 4.32 -4.01
CA LEU A 13 9.52 3.46 -3.01
C LEU A 13 8.53 3.07 -1.91
N PHE A 14 7.79 4.03 -1.35
CA PHE A 14 6.82 3.72 -0.30
C PHE A 14 5.63 2.92 -0.81
N ALA A 15 5.18 3.15 -2.05
CA ALA A 15 4.16 2.30 -2.66
C ALA A 15 4.64 0.85 -2.78
N ALA A 16 5.89 0.64 -3.20
CA ALA A 16 6.51 -0.69 -3.29
C ALA A 16 6.70 -1.34 -1.90
N LEU A 17 7.13 -0.58 -0.89
CA LEU A 17 7.25 -1.07 0.48
C LEU A 17 5.88 -1.48 1.05
N THR A 18 4.84 -0.68 0.85
CA THR A 18 3.47 -1.04 1.23
C THR A 18 3.02 -2.32 0.55
N ALA A 19 3.28 -2.49 -0.75
CA ALA A 19 2.98 -3.71 -1.50
C ALA A 19 3.70 -4.94 -0.94
N VAL A 20 5.01 -4.87 -0.73
CA VAL A 20 5.78 -5.97 -0.14
C VAL A 20 5.30 -6.28 1.28
N GLY A 21 4.95 -5.25 2.06
CA GLY A 21 4.35 -5.41 3.39
C GLY A 21 2.99 -6.11 3.37
N GLY A 22 2.21 -5.98 2.29
CA GLY A 22 0.96 -6.71 2.10
C GLY A 22 1.14 -8.21 1.86
N LEU A 23 2.28 -8.62 1.31
CA LEU A 23 2.62 -10.04 1.12
C LEU A 23 2.97 -10.73 2.45
N ILE A 24 3.54 -9.97 3.40
CA ILE A 24 3.83 -10.47 4.74
C ILE A 24 2.52 -10.42 5.55
N ALA A 25 1.78 -11.53 5.51
CA ALA A 25 0.47 -11.66 6.10
C ALA A 25 0.40 -12.83 7.09
N VAL A 26 -0.07 -12.56 8.31
CA VAL A 26 -0.34 -13.55 9.34
C VAL A 26 -1.85 -13.77 9.40
N PRO A 27 -2.36 -14.95 8.99
CA PRO A 27 -3.78 -15.25 9.09
C PRO A 27 -4.20 -15.44 10.55
N LEU A 28 -5.38 -14.92 10.90
CA LEU A 28 -5.99 -15.09 12.21
C LEU A 28 -7.11 -16.14 12.11
N PRO A 29 -7.26 -17.06 13.08
CA PRO A 29 -8.26 -18.13 12.98
C PRO A 29 -9.71 -17.65 13.17
N PHE A 30 -9.92 -16.42 13.65
CA PHE A 30 -11.23 -15.87 14.00
C PHE A 30 -11.72 -14.75 13.06
N THR A 31 -10.89 -14.28 12.11
CA THR A 31 -11.28 -13.27 11.12
C THR A 31 -10.74 -13.60 9.72
N PRO A 32 -11.46 -13.22 8.64
CA PRO A 32 -10.94 -13.33 7.28
C PRO A 32 -9.79 -12.34 7.00
N VAL A 33 -9.76 -11.22 7.73
CA VAL A 33 -8.76 -10.15 7.58
C VAL A 33 -7.45 -10.55 8.28
N PRO A 34 -6.34 -10.71 7.53
CA PRO A 34 -5.03 -11.01 8.11
C PRO A 34 -4.39 -9.76 8.72
N ILE A 35 -3.48 -9.98 9.68
CA ILE A 35 -2.55 -8.93 10.09
C ILE A 35 -1.41 -8.88 9.06
N THR A 36 -1.15 -7.69 8.51
CA THR A 36 -0.09 -7.50 7.50
C THR A 36 0.89 -6.41 7.92
N LEU A 37 2.09 -6.43 7.34
CA LEU A 37 3.07 -5.33 7.48
C LEU A 37 2.70 -4.10 6.64
N GLN A 38 1.67 -4.20 5.81
CA GLN A 38 1.17 -3.13 4.95
C GLN A 38 0.80 -1.87 5.76
N THR A 39 0.07 -2.05 6.87
CA THR A 39 -0.40 -0.95 7.73
C THR A 39 0.75 -0.15 8.31
N PHE A 40 1.82 -0.82 8.74
CA PHE A 40 3.05 -0.18 9.21
C PHE A 40 3.64 0.75 8.13
N PHE A 41 3.81 0.26 6.91
CA PHE A 41 4.36 1.09 5.82
C PHE A 41 3.41 2.22 5.39
N THR A 42 2.10 2.02 5.45
CA THR A 42 1.11 3.07 5.21
C THR A 42 1.24 4.21 6.22
N PHE A 43 1.34 3.91 7.52
CA PHE A 43 1.57 4.94 8.54
C PHE A 43 2.94 5.59 8.41
N LEU A 44 3.97 4.80 8.12
CA LEU A 44 5.33 5.30 7.92
C LEU A 44 5.41 6.25 6.71
N ALA A 45 4.67 5.97 5.64
CA ALA A 45 4.56 6.87 4.50
C ALA A 45 4.00 8.23 4.91
N GLY A 46 2.92 8.26 5.69
CA GLY A 46 2.36 9.51 6.22
C GLY A 46 3.32 10.26 7.13
N ALA A 47 4.04 9.55 8.00
CA ALA A 47 4.98 10.13 8.95
C ALA A 47 6.22 10.73 8.26
N ILE A 48 6.80 10.05 7.25
CA ILE A 48 8.05 10.46 6.61
C ILE A 48 7.82 11.41 5.42
N LEU A 49 6.81 11.16 4.60
CA LEU A 49 6.56 11.92 3.37
C LEU A 49 5.60 13.11 3.60
N GLY A 50 4.91 13.12 4.75
CA GLY A 50 3.89 14.11 5.08
C GLY A 50 2.60 13.91 4.30
N LYS A 51 1.63 14.81 4.53
CA LYS A 51 0.24 14.65 4.04
C LYS A 51 0.10 14.43 2.53
N TYR A 52 0.86 15.15 1.70
CA TYR A 52 0.67 15.12 0.25
C TYR A 52 1.39 13.96 -0.43
N LEU A 53 2.69 13.80 -0.18
CA LEU A 53 3.48 12.73 -0.79
C LEU A 53 3.16 11.36 -0.19
N GLY A 54 2.79 11.30 1.09
CA GLY A 54 2.28 10.08 1.73
C GLY A 54 0.97 9.64 1.10
N ALA A 55 -0.01 10.55 0.94
CA ALA A 55 -1.25 10.22 0.25
C ALA A 55 -1.01 9.77 -1.20
N LEU A 56 -0.10 10.46 -1.92
CA LEU A 56 0.22 10.10 -3.30
C LEU A 56 0.85 8.69 -3.41
N SER A 57 1.73 8.29 -2.47
CA SER A 57 2.30 6.93 -2.49
C SER A 57 1.23 5.86 -2.28
N GLN A 58 0.27 6.09 -1.38
CA GLN A 58 -0.82 5.16 -1.14
C GLN A 58 -1.81 5.11 -2.31
N ILE A 59 -2.07 6.24 -2.99
CA ILE A 59 -2.86 6.25 -4.23
C ILE A 59 -2.17 5.41 -5.31
N ILE A 60 -0.86 5.56 -5.50
CA ILE A 60 -0.11 4.74 -6.46
C ILE A 60 -0.23 3.26 -6.12
N TYR A 61 -0.04 2.90 -4.85
CA TYR A 61 -0.23 1.53 -4.36
C TYR A 61 -1.63 0.97 -4.69
N LEU A 62 -2.69 1.74 -4.40
CA LEU A 62 -4.05 1.34 -4.70
C LEU A 62 -4.28 1.16 -6.20
N LEU A 63 -3.79 2.08 -7.04
CA LEU A 63 -3.91 1.98 -8.50
C LEU A 63 -3.25 0.71 -9.02
N LEU A 64 -2.05 0.37 -8.54
CA LEU A 64 -1.35 -0.87 -8.93
C LEU A 64 -2.18 -2.12 -8.60
N GLY A 65 -2.80 -2.17 -7.41
CA GLY A 65 -3.66 -3.29 -7.05
C GLY A 65 -4.95 -3.34 -7.85
N VAL A 66 -5.58 -2.19 -8.12
CA VAL A 66 -6.82 -2.09 -8.90
C VAL A 66 -6.62 -2.54 -10.35
N ILE A 67 -5.50 -2.21 -11.00
CA ILE A 67 -5.20 -2.65 -12.37
C ILE A 67 -4.83 -4.14 -12.46
N GLY A 68 -4.79 -4.86 -11.33
CA GLY A 68 -4.66 -6.31 -11.28
C GLY A 68 -3.32 -6.84 -10.78
N LEU A 69 -2.37 -5.98 -10.37
CA LEU A 69 -1.13 -6.49 -9.76
C LEU A 69 -1.42 -7.08 -8.38
N PRO A 70 -0.82 -8.24 -8.03
CA PRO A 70 -1.02 -8.93 -6.75
C PRO A 70 -0.28 -8.23 -5.59
N VAL A 71 -0.65 -6.99 -5.27
CA VAL A 71 0.01 -6.15 -4.26
C VAL A 71 -0.80 -5.98 -2.98
N PHE A 72 -2.07 -6.41 -2.97
CA PHE A 72 -2.89 -6.38 -1.77
C PHE A 72 -2.58 -7.57 -0.85
N ALA A 73 -3.19 -7.58 0.34
CA ALA A 73 -2.95 -8.59 1.36
C ALA A 73 -3.04 -10.02 0.80
N LYS A 74 -2.11 -10.89 1.20
CA LYS A 74 -1.99 -12.29 0.70
C LYS A 74 -1.78 -12.40 -0.83
N GLY A 75 -1.31 -11.34 -1.50
CA GLY A 75 -1.13 -11.33 -2.95
C GLY A 75 -2.45 -11.19 -3.73
N SER A 76 -3.48 -10.64 -3.11
CA SER A 76 -4.74 -10.35 -3.80
C SER A 76 -4.62 -9.14 -4.74
N SER A 77 -5.55 -9.02 -5.69
CA SER A 77 -5.61 -7.89 -6.64
C SER A 77 -7.03 -7.62 -7.14
N GLY A 78 -7.19 -6.49 -7.82
CA GLY A 78 -8.42 -6.08 -8.48
C GLY A 78 -9.32 -5.21 -7.61
N ILE A 79 -10.28 -4.54 -8.25
CA ILE A 79 -11.19 -3.61 -7.59
C ILE A 79 -12.11 -4.28 -6.55
N GLY A 80 -12.41 -5.58 -6.75
CA GLY A 80 -13.26 -6.35 -5.84
C GLY A 80 -12.68 -6.46 -4.42
N VAL A 81 -11.36 -6.40 -4.27
CA VAL A 81 -10.71 -6.42 -2.95
C VAL A 81 -11.02 -5.15 -2.16
N LEU A 82 -11.18 -4.00 -2.81
CA LEU A 82 -11.53 -2.74 -2.15
C LEU A 82 -12.99 -2.68 -1.70
N LEU A 83 -13.85 -3.50 -2.30
CA LEU A 83 -15.26 -3.65 -1.95
C LEU A 83 -15.49 -4.83 -1.00
N GLY A 84 -14.45 -5.62 -0.74
CA GLY A 84 -14.46 -6.72 0.19
C GLY A 84 -14.33 -6.27 1.65
N PRO A 85 -14.51 -7.19 2.60
CA PRO A 85 -14.29 -6.94 4.01
C PRO A 85 -12.79 -6.71 4.35
#